data_AF-A0A2I8EY33-F1
#
_entry.id   AF-A0A2I8EY33-F1
#
_cell.length_a   1.000
_cell.length_b   1.000
_cell.length_c   1.000
_cell.angle_alpha   90.00
_cell.angle_beta   90.00
_cell.angle_gamma   90.00
#
_symmetry.space_group_name_H-M   'P 1'
#
loop_
_entity.id
_entity.type
_entity.pdbx_description
1 polymer ?
#
loop_
_entity_poly.entity_id
_entity_poly.type
_entity_poly.pdbx_seq_one_letter_code
_entity_poly.pdbx_strand_id
1 'polypeptide(L)'
;MRFDEFDARLSRLLRALPDGTIAELTDGMIAWWGGARTVYAWIGDGGRDQPGARELDLADDWGQFHDWLAAWIDEPRFSTRPEKLGRDTAQTDA
;
A
#
# COMPACT_ATOMS: atom_id res chain seq x y z
N MET A 1 3.67 18.59 -6.49
CA MET A 1 4.28 17.30 -6.90
C MET A 1 3.41 16.70 -7.99
N ARG A 2 4.00 16.13 -9.04
CA ARG A 2 3.22 15.42 -10.08
C ARG A 2 3.00 13.96 -9.68
N PHE A 3 1.95 13.33 -10.22
CA PHE A 3 1.69 11.91 -10.00
C PHE A 3 2.91 11.04 -10.34
N ASP A 4 3.54 11.26 -11.50
CA ASP A 4 4.74 10.50 -11.92
C ASP A 4 5.90 10.61 -10.91
N GLU A 5 6.04 11.78 -10.28
CA GLU A 5 7.08 12.01 -9.27
C GLU A 5 6.76 11.27 -7.97
N PHE A 6 5.49 11.30 -7.55
CA PHE A 6 5.00 10.55 -6.40
C PHE A 6 5.11 9.04 -6.63
N ASP A 7 4.64 8.52 -7.76
CA ASP A 7 4.72 7.10 -8.11
C ASP A 7 6.18 6.63 -8.19
N ALA A 8 7.08 7.42 -8.79
CA ALA A 8 8.50 7.08 -8.82
C ALA A 8 9.13 7.05 -7.42
N ARG A 9 8.76 7.97 -6.51
CA ARG A 9 9.23 7.95 -5.12
C ARG A 9 8.66 6.73 -4.37
N LEU A 10 7.36 6.50 -4.46
CA LEU A 10 6.69 5.40 -3.79
C LEU A 10 7.19 4.04 -4.29
N SER A 11 7.36 3.87 -5.60
CA SER A 11 7.92 2.67 -6.22
C SER A 11 9.32 2.37 -5.70
N ARG A 12 10.17 3.38 -5.52
CA ARG A 12 11.51 3.19 -4.94
C ARG A 12 11.47 2.76 -3.48
N LEU A 13 10.57 3.35 -2.69
CA LEU A 13 10.39 2.99 -1.29
C LEU A 13 9.90 1.54 -1.15
N LEU A 14 8.83 1.20 -1.86
CA LEU A 14 8.26 -0.16 -1.81
C LEU A 14 9.24 -1.21 -2.35
N ARG A 15 10.01 -0.89 -3.40
CA ARG A 15 11.05 -1.79 -3.93
C ARG A 15 12.21 -2.00 -2.96
N ALA A 16 12.49 -1.04 -2.08
CA ALA A 16 13.52 -1.18 -1.05
C ALA A 16 13.02 -1.99 0.16
N LEU A 17 11.71 -2.21 0.28
CA LEU A 17 11.09 -2.93 1.39
C LEU A 17 10.91 -4.41 1.04
N PRO A 18 10.76 -5.29 2.06
CA PRO A 18 10.53 -6.71 1.84
C PRO A 18 9.24 -7.00 1.07
N ASP A 19 9.23 -8.13 0.35
CA ASP A 19 8.04 -8.58 -0.35
C ASP A 19 6.87 -8.81 0.61
N GLY A 20 5.73 -8.18 0.31
CA GLY A 20 4.54 -8.23 1.17
C GLY A 20 4.37 -7.00 2.07
N THR A 21 5.26 -6.00 1.93
CA THR A 21 5.03 -4.67 2.47
C THR A 21 3.99 -3.91 1.65
N ILE A 22 3.07 -3.26 2.35
CA ILE A 22 2.02 -2.41 1.79
C ILE A 22 2.15 -1.01 2.40
N ALA A 23 2.12 0.01 1.55
CA ALA A 23 1.97 1.39 1.93
C ALA A 23 0.52 1.65 2.33
N GLU A 24 0.33 2.13 3.55
CA GLU A 24 -0.97 2.62 4.00
C GLU A 24 -1.07 4.05 3.55
N LEU A 25 -1.77 4.28 2.45
CA LEU A 25 -2.03 5.64 2.05
C LEU A 25 -3.04 6.19 3.06
N THR A 26 -4.31 5.79 2.97
CA THR A 26 -5.43 6.34 3.78
C THR A 26 -6.20 5.19 4.44
N ASP A 27 -7.12 5.50 5.34
CA ASP A 27 -7.96 4.55 6.11
C ASP A 27 -8.70 3.52 5.22
N GLY A 28 -8.84 3.80 3.92
CA GLY A 28 -9.43 2.89 2.94
C GLY A 28 -8.56 2.59 1.71
N MET A 29 -7.32 3.10 1.62
CA MET A 29 -6.48 2.95 0.43
C MET A 29 -5.08 2.46 0.77
N ILE A 30 -4.65 1.44 0.04
CA ILE A 30 -3.33 0.85 0.18
C ILE A 30 -2.62 0.83 -1.17
N ALA A 31 -1.29 0.79 -1.12
CA ALA A 31 -0.47 0.55 -2.28
C ALA A 31 0.60 -0.50 -2.00
N TRP A 32 0.98 -1.28 -3.00
CA TRP A 32 2.05 -2.26 -2.86
C TRP A 32 2.86 -2.39 -4.15
N TRP A 33 4.06 -2.95 -4.01
CA TRP A 33 4.88 -3.25 -5.17
C TRP A 33 4.37 -4.54 -5.84
N GLY A 34 3.85 -4.42 -7.06
CA GLY A 34 3.38 -5.53 -7.87
C GLY A 34 4.47 -6.21 -8.70
N GLY A 35 5.76 -5.98 -8.40
CA GLY A 35 6.89 -6.56 -9.15
C GLY A 35 7.31 -5.75 -10.39
N ALA A 36 6.35 -5.18 -11.11
CA ALA A 36 6.61 -4.34 -12.30
C ALA A 36 6.22 -2.86 -12.11
N ARG A 37 5.18 -2.61 -11.30
CA ARG A 37 4.63 -1.28 -11.01
C ARG A 37 4.04 -1.24 -9.60
N THR A 38 3.86 -0.04 -9.07
CA THR A 38 3.04 0.16 -7.88
C THR A 38 1.59 -0.12 -8.22
N VAL A 39 0.92 -0.93 -7.40
CA VAL A 39 -0.51 -1.21 -7.50
C VAL A 39 -1.22 -0.50 -6.37
N TYR A 40 -2.25 0.26 -6.71
CA TYR A 40 -3.09 0.98 -5.77
C TYR A 40 -4.42 0.27 -5.68
N ALA A 41 -4.91 0.04 -4.46
CA ALA A 41 -6.24 -0.52 -4.27
C ALA A 41 -6.99 0.13 -3.13
N TRP A 42 -8.31 0.19 -3.31
CA TRP A 42 -9.26 0.60 -2.30
C TRP A 42 -9.78 -0.62 -1.54
N ILE A 43 -9.57 -0.66 -0.23
CA ILE A 43 -10.08 -1.70 0.69
C ILE A 43 -11.38 -1.26 1.40
N GLY A 44 -11.71 0.03 1.38
CA GLY A 44 -12.88 0.60 2.05
C GLY A 44 -12.89 0.40 3.58
N ASP A 45 -14.01 0.74 4.22
CA ASP A 45 -14.21 0.58 5.68
C ASP A 45 -14.21 -0.89 6.14
N GLY A 46 -14.17 -1.84 5.21
CA GLY A 46 -14.17 -3.28 5.46
C GLY A 46 -12.86 -3.83 6.03
N GLY A 47 -11.80 -3.01 6.08
CA GLY A 47 -10.51 -3.36 6.63
C GLY A 47 -9.66 -4.24 5.69
N ARG A 48 -8.41 -4.50 6.13
CA ARG A 48 -7.40 -5.27 5.38
C ARG A 48 -7.74 -6.76 5.19
N ASP A 49 -8.75 -7.23 5.91
CA ASP A 49 -9.15 -8.64 6.00
C ASP A 49 -10.26 -9.02 5.01
N GLN A 50 -10.78 -8.07 4.22
CA GLN A 50 -11.74 -8.37 3.15
C GLN A 50 -11.04 -8.61 1.80
N PRO A 51 -11.35 -9.72 1.09
CA PRO A 51 -10.76 -10.06 -0.21
C PRO A 51 -11.29 -9.19 -1.38
N GLY A 52 -11.68 -7.94 -1.12
CA GLY A 52 -12.33 -7.02 -2.06
C GLY A 52 -11.51 -5.79 -2.43
N ALA A 53 -10.18 -5.84 -2.28
CA ALA A 53 -9.32 -4.73 -2.70
C ALA A 53 -9.53 -4.44 -4.20
N ARG A 54 -10.17 -3.32 -4.51
CA ARG A 54 -10.44 -2.93 -5.89
C ARG A 54 -9.27 -2.10 -6.40
N GLU A 55 -8.62 -2.56 -7.46
CA GLU A 55 -7.60 -1.76 -8.15
C GLU A 55 -8.19 -0.41 -8.55
N LEU A 56 -7.51 0.65 -8.14
CA LEU A 56 -7.92 2.03 -8.38
C LEU A 56 -6.86 2.70 -9.25
N ASP A 57 -7.30 3.44 -10.26
CA ASP A 57 -6.40 4.26 -11.06
C ASP A 57 -6.18 5.60 -10.34
N LEU A 58 -5.10 5.66 -9.56
CA LEU A 58 -4.78 6.86 -8.78
C LEU A 58 -4.44 8.06 -9.68
N ALA A 59 -4.09 7.84 -10.94
CA ALA A 59 -3.81 8.94 -11.86
C ALA A 59 -5.08 9.76 -12.16
N ASP A 60 -6.24 9.10 -12.28
CA ASP A 60 -7.52 9.75 -12.54
C ASP A 60 -8.02 10.55 -11.32
N ASP A 61 -7.85 10.00 -10.11
CA ASP A 61 -8.28 10.64 -8.86
C ASP A 61 -7.19 11.53 -8.21
N TRP A 62 -6.04 11.70 -8.86
CA TRP A 62 -4.90 12.42 -8.29
C TRP A 62 -5.27 13.83 -7.82
N GLY A 63 -6.12 14.54 -8.56
CA GLY A 63 -6.52 15.91 -8.20
C GLY A 63 -7.19 16.04 -6.83
N GLN A 64 -7.86 14.99 -6.35
CA GLN A 64 -8.50 14.98 -5.04
C GLN A 64 -7.52 14.65 -3.92
N PHE A 65 -6.56 13.75 -4.18
CA PHE A 65 -5.65 13.24 -3.17
C PHE A 65 -4.28 13.93 -3.18
N HIS A 66 -4.00 14.79 -4.16
CA HIS A 66 -2.68 15.36 -4.41
C HIS A 66 -2.06 16.01 -3.18
N ASP A 67 -2.74 16.94 -2.51
CA ASP A 67 -2.18 17.66 -1.36
C ASP A 67 -1.86 16.72 -0.20
N TRP A 68 -2.78 15.79 0.08
CA TRP A 68 -2.63 14.86 1.19
C TRP A 68 -1.58 13.78 0.89
N LEU A 69 -1.49 13.26 -0.34
CA LEU A 69 -0.46 12.31 -0.77
C LEU A 69 0.93 12.97 -0.80
N ALA A 70 0.99 14.25 -1.19
CA ALA A 70 2.22 15.02 -1.16
C ALA A 70 2.73 15.24 0.28
N ALA A 71 1.85 15.40 1.27
CA ALA A 71 2.25 15.41 2.67
C ALA A 71 2.61 14.01 3.18
N TRP A 72 1.85 12.99 2.79
CA TRP A 72 2.05 11.61 3.22
C TRP A 72 3.40 11.04 2.77
N ILE A 73 3.89 11.37 1.56
CA ILE A 73 5.16 10.82 1.05
C ILE A 73 6.39 11.30 1.83
N ASP A 74 6.25 12.37 2.62
CA ASP A 74 7.32 12.85 3.50
C ASP A 74 7.34 12.10 4.85
N GLU A 75 6.22 11.51 5.27
CA GLU A 75 6.12 10.62 6.44
C GLU A 75 5.33 9.34 6.10
N PRO A 76 5.86 8.48 5.21
CA PRO A 76 5.12 7.35 4.67
C PRO A 76 4.92 6.26 5.73
N ARG A 77 3.70 5.73 5.81
CA ARG A 77 3.36 4.61 6.70
C ARG A 77 3.33 3.31 5.92
N PHE A 78 4.07 2.33 6.39
CA PHE A 78 4.11 0.99 5.81
C PHE A 78 3.70 -0.05 6.85
N SER A 79 3.01 -1.07 6.39
CA SER A 79 2.66 -2.24 7.18
C SER A 79 2.86 -3.50 6.37
N THR A 80 2.83 -4.65 7.03
CA THR A 80 2.90 -5.96 6.39
C THR A 80 1.49 -6.49 6.09
N ARG A 81 1.29 -7.11 4.91
CA ARG A 81 0.02 -7.76 4.58
C ARG A 81 -0.18 -8.97 5.51
N PRO A 82 -1.28 -9.06 6.27
CA PRO A 82 -1.52 -10.17 7.19
C PRO A 82 -1.68 -11.53 6.49
N GLU A 83 -1.87 -11.58 5.17
CA GLU A 83 -1.85 -12.86 4.43
C GLU A 83 -0.47 -13.55 4.40
N LYS A 84 0.63 -12.84 4.71
CA LYS A 84 1.93 -13.47 5.03
C LYS A 84 2.17 -13.68 6.52
N LEU A 85 1.14 -13.51 7.35
CA LEU A 85 1.05 -14.05 8.70
C LEU A 85 0.12 -15.29 8.71
N GLY A 86 0.05 -16.01 7.58
CA GLY A 86 -0.59 -17.32 7.52
C GLY A 86 0.45 -18.44 7.67
N ARG A 87 0.56 -19.00 8.89
CA ARG A 87 1.31 -20.22 9.28
C ARG A 87 2.81 -20.08 9.57
N ASP A 88 3.17 -19.47 10.70
CA ASP A 88 4.42 -19.85 11.39
C ASP A 88 4.34 -19.70 12.92
N THR A 89 3.23 -20.20 13.49
CA THR A 89 3.18 -20.59 14.90
C THR A 89 2.61 -22.00 15.01
N ALA A 90 3.25 -22.95 14.32
CA ALA A 90 3.26 -24.32 14.80
C ALA A 90 4.43 -24.45 15.80
N GLN A 91 4.09 -24.91 17.00
CA GLN A 91 4.98 -25.65 17.90
C GLN A 91 5.97 -24.83 18.75
N THR A 92 5.61 -24.58 20.01
CA THR A 92 6.47 -24.80 21.19
C THR A 92 5.49 -24.99 22.37
N ASP A 93 5.20 -26.24 22.76
CA ASP A 93 5.61 -26.85 24.04
C ASP A 93 4.76 -26.29 25.21
N ALA A 94 3.96 -27.03 25.99
CA ALA A 94 3.93 -28.44 26.39
C ALA A 94 2.51 -28.81 26.90
#